data_AF-A0AA88TLY5-F1
#
_entry.id   AF-A0AA88TLY5-F1
#
_cell.length_a   1.000
_cell.length_b   1.000
_cell.length_c   1.000
_cell.angle_alpha   90.00
_cell.angle_beta   90.00
_cell.angle_gamma   90.00
#
_symmetry.space_group_name_H-M   'P 1'
#
loop_
_entity.id
_entity.type
_entity.pdbx_description
1 polymer ?
#
loop_
_entity_poly.entity_id
_entity_poly.type
_entity_poly.pdbx_seq_one_letter_code
_entity_poly.pdbx_strand_id
1 'polypeptide(L)'
;MARFPCLDVPAPFKNYSKVIERQLKYESQLLGWLVVGTISLAVFLLLCMKHCCSTLGYQQEAYWSQYRSNEQTLFQRTAEVHAKYHAAECVKNFFGFVALENQEKQDLEDCKEIKSIIPRLEWNRITGVYMYREIDDTPVYSRLNKWDMYTKENDC
;
A
#
# COMPACT_ATOMS: atom_id res chain seq x y z
N MET A 1 -29.08 -37.33 15.82
CA MET A 1 -28.99 -36.59 14.54
C MET A 1 -27.56 -36.53 14.00
N ALA A 2 -26.51 -36.30 14.80
CA ALA A 2 -25.12 -36.22 14.31
C ALA A 2 -24.55 -37.50 13.64
N ARG A 3 -25.18 -38.68 13.77
CA ARG A 3 -24.75 -39.94 13.12
C ARG A 3 -25.29 -40.15 11.69
N PHE A 4 -26.26 -39.33 11.25
CA PHE A 4 -26.82 -39.41 9.89
C PHE A 4 -25.78 -39.24 8.76
N PRO A 5 -24.81 -38.31 8.82
CA PRO A 5 -23.80 -38.19 7.78
C PRO A 5 -22.75 -39.31 7.78
N CYS A 6 -22.63 -40.08 8.87
CA CYS A 6 -21.62 -41.14 9.02
C CYS A 6 -22.10 -42.53 8.55
N LEU A 7 -23.28 -42.64 7.95
CA LEU A 7 -23.91 -43.89 7.48
C LEU A 7 -24.19 -44.96 8.56
N ASP A 8 -23.77 -44.74 9.80
CA ASP A 8 -24.00 -45.58 10.99
C ASP A 8 -25.38 -45.33 11.63
N VAL A 9 -26.43 -45.59 10.84
CA VAL A 9 -27.83 -45.35 11.23
C VAL A 9 -28.56 -46.70 11.40
N PRO A 10 -29.26 -46.95 12.54
CA PRO A 10 -30.03 -48.18 12.73
C PRO A 10 -31.05 -48.42 11.61
N ALA A 11 -31.24 -49.68 11.21
CA ALA A 11 -32.12 -50.11 10.12
C ALA A 11 -33.48 -49.39 9.98
N PRO A 12 -34.25 -49.09 11.06
CA PRO A 12 -35.54 -48.37 10.94
C PRO A 12 -35.42 -46.91 10.44
N PHE A 13 -34.25 -46.27 10.57
CA PHE A 13 -34.04 -44.87 10.21
C PHE A 13 -33.27 -44.66 8.90
N LYS A 14 -32.86 -45.75 8.24
CA LYS A 14 -32.07 -45.72 7.00
C LYS A 14 -32.77 -45.00 5.86
N ASN A 15 -34.11 -45.09 5.78
CA ASN A 15 -34.90 -44.39 4.77
C ASN A 15 -34.94 -42.87 5.01
N TYR A 16 -34.98 -42.43 6.27
CA TYR A 16 -34.98 -41.00 6.63
C TYR A 16 -33.61 -40.35 6.45
N SER A 17 -32.52 -41.12 6.61
CA SER A 17 -31.14 -40.63 6.42
C SER A 17 -30.91 -40.01 5.04
N LYS A 18 -31.42 -40.64 3.97
CA LYS A 18 -31.28 -40.12 2.59
C LYS A 18 -32.03 -38.81 2.37
N VAL A 19 -33.20 -38.66 3.01
CA VAL A 19 -34.01 -37.43 2.92
C VAL A 19 -33.31 -36.28 3.64
N ILE A 20 -32.81 -36.54 4.86
CA ILE A 20 -32.08 -35.56 5.67
C ILE A 20 -30.78 -35.14 4.96
N GLU A 21 -30.03 -36.10 4.39
CA GLU A 21 -28.81 -35.79 3.64
C GLU A 21 -29.10 -34.91 2.41
N ARG A 22 -30.19 -35.20 1.68
CA ARG A 22 -30.60 -34.40 0.53
C ARG A 22 -31.04 -32.99 0.95
N GLN A 23 -31.74 -32.87 2.08
CA GLN A 23 -32.13 -31.57 2.66
C GLN A 23 -30.90 -30.76 3.08
N LEU A 24 -29.96 -31.34 3.83
CA LEU A 24 -28.74 -30.65 4.25
C LEU A 24 -27.87 -30.22 3.05
N LYS A 25 -27.78 -31.05 2.01
CA LYS A 25 -27.10 -30.69 0.75
C LYS A 25 -27.79 -29.52 0.05
N TYR A 26 -29.12 -29.53 0.00
CA TYR A 26 -29.89 -28.43 -0.58
C TYR A 26 -29.74 -27.14 0.22
N GLU A 27 -29.85 -27.19 1.56
CA GLU A 27 -29.67 -26.03 2.44
C GLU A 27 -28.26 -25.45 2.31
N SER A 28 -27.23 -26.30 2.26
CA SER A 28 -25.85 -25.85 2.05
C SER A 28 -25.66 -25.19 0.69
N GLN A 29 -26.25 -25.74 -0.39
CA GLN A 29 -26.18 -25.14 -1.72
C GLN A 29 -26.95 -23.82 -1.78
N LEU A 30 -28.13 -23.73 -1.17
CA LEU A 30 -28.93 -22.52 -1.10
C LEU A 30 -28.20 -21.41 -0.35
N LEU A 31 -27.62 -21.72 0.82
CA LEU A 31 -26.78 -20.78 1.56
C LEU A 31 -25.56 -20.35 0.74
N GLY A 32 -24.94 -21.28 0.02
CA GLY A 32 -23.84 -20.96 -0.92
C GLY A 32 -24.26 -19.94 -1.98
N TRP A 33 -25.39 -20.17 -2.65
CA TRP A 33 -25.92 -19.25 -3.66
C TRP A 33 -26.33 -17.89 -3.07
N LEU A 34 -26.92 -17.88 -1.87
CA LEU A 34 -27.23 -16.63 -1.17
C LEU A 34 -25.96 -15.85 -0.85
N VAL A 35 -24.92 -16.51 -0.32
CA VAL A 35 -23.63 -15.87 -0.05
C VAL A 35 -23.03 -15.29 -1.33
N VAL A 36 -23.00 -16.05 -2.43
CA VAL A 36 -22.50 -15.55 -3.72
C VAL A 36 -23.30 -14.34 -4.19
N GLY A 37 -24.62 -14.37 -4.08
CA GLY A 37 -25.49 -13.26 -4.43
C GLY A 37 -25.22 -12.02 -3.58
N THR A 38 -25.10 -12.18 -2.26
CA THR A 38 -24.79 -11.08 -1.33
C THR A 38 -23.42 -10.46 -1.58
N ILE A 39 -22.38 -11.28 -1.83
CA ILE A 39 -21.04 -10.80 -2.13
C ILE A 39 -21.04 -10.03 -3.46
N SER A 40 -21.70 -10.56 -4.48
CA SER A 40 -21.80 -9.90 -5.79
C SER A 40 -22.50 -8.55 -5.68
N LEU A 41 -23.61 -8.48 -4.94
CA LEU A 41 -24.33 -7.22 -4.69
C LEU A 41 -23.48 -6.24 -3.87
N ALA A 42 -22.78 -6.71 -2.85
CA ALA A 42 -21.90 -5.87 -2.03
C ALA A 42 -20.76 -5.27 -2.88
N VAL A 43 -20.10 -6.06 -3.73
CA VAL A 43 -19.05 -5.58 -4.65
C VAL A 43 -19.62 -4.53 -5.61
N PHE A 44 -20.80 -4.76 -6.17
CA PHE A 44 -21.46 -3.81 -7.05
C PHE A 44 -21.74 -2.47 -6.35
N LEU A 45 -22.32 -2.53 -5.14
CA LEU A 45 -22.59 -1.33 -4.33
C LEU A 45 -21.31 -0.59 -3.97
N LEU A 46 -20.22 -1.29 -3.62
CA LEU A 46 -18.92 -0.68 -3.35
C LEU A 46 -18.34 0.01 -4.58
N LEU A 47 -18.47 -0.57 -5.78
CA LEU A 47 -18.03 0.05 -7.03
C LEU A 47 -18.85 1.30 -7.38
N CYS A 48 -20.18 1.23 -7.21
CA CYS A 48 -21.07 2.38 -7.36
C CYS A 48 -20.73 3.48 -6.36
N MET A 49 -20.51 3.13 -5.09
CA MET A 49 -20.06 4.08 -4.07
C MET A 49 -18.69 4.66 -4.42
N LYS A 50 -17.72 3.88 -4.90
CA LYS A 50 -16.43 4.42 -5.34
C LYS A 50 -16.61 5.43 -6.47
N HIS A 51 -17.49 5.16 -7.44
CA HIS A 51 -17.74 6.07 -8.55
C HIS A 51 -18.55 7.30 -8.15
N CYS A 52 -19.56 7.17 -7.27
CA CYS A 52 -20.40 8.28 -6.82
C CYS A 52 -19.73 9.14 -5.73
N CYS A 53 -18.86 8.56 -4.90
CA CYS A 53 -18.15 9.23 -3.81
C CYS A 53 -16.71 9.63 -4.19
N SER A 54 -16.22 9.30 -5.39
CA SER A 54 -14.98 9.90 -5.91
C SER A 54 -15.27 11.33 -6.36
N THR A 55 -15.39 12.22 -5.37
CA THR A 55 -15.50 13.67 -5.57
C THR A 55 -14.17 14.29 -5.99
N LEU A 56 -13.06 13.55 -5.92
CA LEU A 56 -11.89 13.84 -6.74
C LEU A 56 -12.23 13.49 -8.19
N GLY A 57 -12.07 14.45 -9.09
CA GLY A 57 -12.24 14.18 -10.51
C GLY A 57 -11.36 12.99 -10.93
N TYR A 58 -11.89 12.08 -11.74
CA TYR A 58 -11.17 10.88 -12.21
C TYR A 58 -9.73 11.20 -12.71
N GLN A 59 -9.56 12.37 -13.34
CA GLN A 59 -8.27 12.87 -13.80
C GLN A 59 -7.30 13.22 -12.66
N GLN A 60 -7.78 13.79 -11.55
CA GLN A 60 -6.97 14.07 -10.37
C GLN A 60 -6.57 12.79 -9.64
N GLU A 61 -7.46 11.80 -9.51
CA GLU A 61 -7.11 10.48 -8.92
C GLU A 61 -6.03 9.79 -9.77
N ALA A 62 -6.17 9.82 -11.09
CA ALA A 62 -5.18 9.26 -12.02
C ALA A 62 -3.83 9.99 -11.91
N TYR A 63 -3.82 11.32 -11.94
CA TYR A 63 -2.60 12.12 -11.74
C TYR A 63 -1.95 11.82 -10.38
N TRP A 64 -2.74 11.77 -9.32
CA TRP A 64 -2.25 11.48 -7.97
C TRP A 64 -1.60 10.10 -7.87
N SER A 65 -2.20 9.09 -8.50
CA SER A 65 -1.63 7.74 -8.55
C SER A 65 -0.28 7.72 -9.26
N GLN A 66 -0.17 8.42 -10.39
CA GLN A 66 1.07 8.52 -11.16
C GLN A 66 2.14 9.30 -10.40
N TYR A 67 1.77 10.40 -9.74
CA TYR A 67 2.66 11.19 -8.90
C TYR A 67 3.28 10.32 -7.80
N ARG A 68 2.47 9.54 -7.06
CA ARG A 68 2.99 8.66 -5.99
C ARG A 68 3.93 7.58 -6.51
N SER A 69 3.62 7.00 -7.68
CA SER A 69 4.50 6.01 -8.31
C SER A 69 5.86 6.59 -8.69
N ASN A 70 5.85 7.79 -9.30
CA ASN A 70 7.06 8.51 -9.68
C ASN A 70 7.86 8.96 -8.44
N GLU A 71 7.18 9.51 -7.42
CA GLU A 71 7.78 9.93 -6.16
C GLU A 71 8.49 8.75 -5.47
N GLN A 72 7.83 7.60 -5.36
CA GLN A 72 8.41 6.41 -4.75
C GLN A 72 9.64 5.92 -5.52
N THR A 73 9.58 5.91 -6.85
CA THR A 73 10.70 5.46 -7.70
C THR A 73 11.90 6.39 -7.56
N LEU A 74 11.68 7.70 -7.60
CA LEU A 74 12.73 8.70 -7.42
C LEU A 74 13.30 8.65 -6.00
N PHE A 75 12.43 8.53 -4.99
CA PHE A 75 12.84 8.44 -3.59
C PHE A 75 13.75 7.24 -3.34
N GLN A 76 13.37 6.07 -3.85
CA GLN A 76 14.15 4.85 -3.68
C GLN A 76 15.53 4.95 -4.35
N ARG A 77 15.57 5.45 -5.60
CA ARG A 77 16.84 5.65 -6.31
C ARG A 77 17.75 6.64 -5.59
N THR A 78 17.21 7.76 -5.12
CA THR A 78 17.97 8.78 -4.38
C THR A 78 18.41 8.26 -3.01
N ALA A 79 17.58 7.48 -2.31
CA ALA A 79 17.93 6.89 -1.03
C ALA A 79 19.08 5.88 -1.16
N GLU A 80 19.12 5.10 -2.23
CA GLU A 80 20.21 4.17 -2.53
C GLU A 80 21.54 4.91 -2.75
N VAL A 81 21.52 5.97 -3.57
CA VAL A 81 22.70 6.81 -3.82
C VAL A 81 23.16 7.52 -2.54
N HIS A 82 22.23 8.08 -1.76
CA HIS A 82 22.53 8.74 -0.48
C HIS A 82 23.16 7.78 0.54
N ALA A 83 22.61 6.57 0.68
CA ALA A 83 23.16 5.56 1.58
C ALA A 83 24.57 5.12 1.16
N LYS A 84 24.79 4.94 -0.15
CA LYS A 84 26.11 4.60 -0.70
C LYS A 84 27.13 5.71 -0.47
N TYR A 85 26.72 6.97 -0.68
CA TYR A 85 27.54 8.14 -0.37
C TYR A 85 27.95 8.17 1.10
N HIS A 86 26.99 8.05 2.01
CA HIS A 86 27.26 8.10 3.44
C HIS A 86 28.16 6.94 3.89
N ALA A 87 27.95 5.73 3.35
CA ALA A 87 28.81 4.59 3.62
C ALA A 87 30.24 4.82 3.12
N ALA A 88 30.41 5.37 1.92
CA ALA A 88 31.71 5.71 1.37
C ALA A 88 32.44 6.73 2.25
N GLU A 89 31.76 7.78 2.71
CA GLU A 89 32.34 8.77 3.62
C GLU A 89 32.79 8.13 4.96
N CYS A 90 31.97 7.25 5.55
CA CYS A 90 32.35 6.52 6.76
C CYS A 90 33.60 5.63 6.55
N VAL A 91 33.67 4.89 5.44
CA VAL A 91 34.83 4.06 5.08
C VAL A 91 36.07 4.92 4.86
N LYS A 92 35.92 6.07 4.19
CA LYS A 92 37.00 7.04 3.98
C LYS A 92 37.58 7.53 5.30
N ASN A 93 36.70 7.89 6.24
CA ASN A 93 37.11 8.41 7.54
C ASN A 93 37.78 7.36 8.42
N PHE A 94 37.42 6.07 8.25
CA PHE A 94 38.03 4.97 9.00
C PHE A 94 39.37 4.51 8.40
N PHE A 95 39.46 4.32 7.08
CA PHE A 95 40.65 3.77 6.42
C PHE A 95 41.58 4.83 5.80
N GLY A 96 41.14 6.08 5.67
CA GLY A 96 41.87 7.16 5.00
C GLY A 96 41.68 7.22 3.47
N PHE A 97 41.03 6.23 2.86
CA PHE A 97 40.71 6.18 1.43
C PHE A 97 39.49 5.30 1.17
N VAL A 98 38.90 5.40 -0.02
CA VAL A 98 37.81 4.53 -0.49
C VAL A 98 38.14 4.08 -1.91
N ALA A 99 38.04 2.77 -2.15
CA ALA A 99 38.10 2.22 -3.50
C ALA A 99 36.70 2.32 -4.14
N LEU A 100 36.49 3.37 -4.93
CA LEU A 100 35.29 3.59 -5.74
C LEU A 100 35.64 3.52 -7.23
N GLU A 101 34.72 3.02 -8.05
CA GLU A 101 34.83 3.09 -9.51
C GLU A 101 34.68 4.54 -10.00
N ASN A 102 35.24 4.84 -11.19
CA ASN A 102 35.26 6.22 -11.71
C ASN A 102 33.86 6.81 -11.92
N GLN A 103 32.88 5.98 -12.29
CA GLN A 103 31.49 6.40 -12.46
C GLN A 103 30.84 6.75 -11.11
N GLU A 104 31.11 5.97 -10.07
CA GLU A 104 30.59 6.21 -8.72
C GLU A 104 31.18 7.49 -8.11
N LYS A 105 32.45 7.82 -8.43
CA LYS A 105 33.09 9.07 -8.01
C LYS A 105 32.42 10.30 -8.63
N GLN A 106 32.02 10.21 -9.90
CA GLN A 106 31.37 11.31 -10.59
C GLN A 106 29.96 11.56 -10.05
N ASP A 107 29.19 10.49 -9.83
CA ASP A 107 27.88 10.57 -9.14
C ASP A 107 28.03 11.14 -7.70
N LEU A 108 29.16 10.88 -7.03
CA LEU A 108 29.48 11.41 -5.70
C LEU A 108 29.82 12.90 -5.72
N GLU A 109 30.58 13.35 -6.73
CA GLU A 109 31.05 14.73 -6.86
C GLU A 109 29.91 15.69 -7.22
N ASP A 110 28.95 15.23 -8.03
CA ASP A 110 27.73 15.98 -8.34
C ASP A 110 26.83 16.19 -7.11
N CYS A 111 26.99 15.37 -6.07
CA CYS A 111 26.20 15.39 -4.85
C CYS A 111 26.85 16.14 -3.68
N LYS A 112 27.68 17.15 -3.95
CA LYS A 112 28.55 17.82 -2.96
C LYS A 112 27.84 18.60 -1.83
N GLU A 113 26.54 18.87 -1.94
CA GLU A 113 25.73 19.55 -0.91
C GLU A 113 24.65 18.64 -0.28
N ILE A 114 24.88 17.32 -0.25
CA ILE A 114 23.97 16.41 0.45
C ILE A 114 23.94 16.73 1.96
N LYS A 115 22.73 16.83 2.53
CA LYS A 115 22.53 16.73 3.98
C LYS A 115 23.09 15.40 4.47
N SER A 116 24.22 15.45 5.19
CA SER A 116 24.94 14.28 5.69
C SER A 116 24.10 13.44 6.66
N ILE A 117 23.21 14.08 7.44
CA ILE A 117 22.33 13.41 8.39
C ILE A 117 20.92 13.95 8.26
N ILE A 118 19.95 13.06 7.99
CA ILE A 118 18.52 13.38 8.04
C ILE A 118 18.01 12.93 9.43
N PRO A 119 17.58 13.87 10.30
CA PRO A 119 17.08 13.53 11.62
C PRO A 119 15.88 12.58 11.57
N ARG A 120 15.73 11.70 12.57
CA ARG A 120 14.57 10.79 12.69
C ARG A 120 13.23 11.52 12.66
N LEU A 121 13.18 12.75 13.16
CA LEU A 121 11.97 13.56 13.15
C LEU A 121 11.49 13.85 11.71
N GLU A 122 12.41 14.13 10.79
CA GLU A 122 12.09 14.39 9.39
C GLU A 122 11.60 13.11 8.69
N TRP A 123 12.25 11.97 8.95
CA TRP A 123 11.78 10.66 8.50
C TRP A 123 10.35 10.37 8.96
N ASN A 124 10.03 10.65 10.23
CA ASN A 124 8.70 10.45 10.77
C ASN A 124 7.65 11.39 10.14
N ARG A 125 8.05 12.60 9.73
CA ARG A 125 7.15 13.58 9.08
C ARG A 125 6.75 13.13 7.67
N ILE A 126 7.68 12.54 6.92
CA ILE A 126 7.42 12.10 5.54
C ILE A 126 6.83 10.68 5.45
N THR A 127 6.97 9.86 6.50
CA THR A 127 6.49 8.47 6.50
C THR A 127 4.99 8.37 6.77
N GLY A 128 4.27 7.50 6.06
CA GLY A 128 2.89 7.07 6.35
C GLY A 128 1.88 7.36 5.24
N VAL A 129 0.64 6.85 5.40
CA VAL A 129 -0.43 7.03 4.41
C VAL A 129 -0.92 8.47 4.44
N TYR A 130 -0.90 9.14 3.28
CA TYR A 130 -1.48 10.46 3.11
C TYR A 130 -2.82 10.36 2.39
N MET A 131 -3.86 10.94 2.98
CA MET A 131 -5.14 11.19 2.32
C MET A 131 -5.05 12.54 1.62
N TYR A 132 -5.52 12.60 0.36
CA TYR A 132 -5.55 13.84 -0.40
C TYR A 132 -6.19 14.98 0.41
N ARG A 133 -5.53 16.13 0.42
CA ARG A 133 -5.98 17.34 1.11
C ARG A 133 -5.51 18.55 0.33
N GLU A 134 -6.37 19.53 0.19
CA GLU A 134 -6.04 20.85 -0.31
C GLU A 134 -5.75 21.78 0.87
N ILE A 135 -4.69 22.58 0.76
CA ILE A 135 -4.32 23.61 1.73
C ILE A 135 -4.27 24.91 0.94
N ASP A 136 -5.12 25.88 1.28
CA ASP A 136 -5.20 27.19 0.62
C ASP A 136 -5.27 27.09 -0.93
N ASP A 137 -6.24 26.31 -1.43
CA ASP A 137 -6.45 25.97 -2.86
C ASP A 137 -5.27 25.27 -3.56
N THR A 138 -4.24 24.86 -2.81
CA THR A 138 -3.09 24.11 -3.33
C THR A 138 -3.23 22.62 -3.02
N PRO A 139 -3.22 21.73 -4.03
CA PRO A 139 -3.36 20.30 -3.82
C PRO A 139 -2.08 19.69 -3.26
N VAL A 140 -2.21 18.97 -2.13
CA VAL A 140 -1.10 18.24 -1.52
C VAL A 140 -1.21 16.75 -1.86
N TYR A 141 -0.20 16.23 -2.56
CA TYR A 141 -0.22 14.87 -3.09
C TYR A 141 0.47 13.83 -2.20
N SER A 142 1.38 14.24 -1.32
CA SER A 142 2.09 13.31 -0.43
C SER A 142 2.52 14.01 0.86
N ARG A 143 2.97 13.24 1.86
CA ARG A 143 3.58 13.78 3.07
C ARG A 143 4.90 14.46 2.79
N LEU A 144 5.65 13.98 1.80
CA LEU A 144 6.90 14.59 1.36
C LEU A 144 6.62 15.94 0.68
N ASN A 145 5.62 16.01 -0.21
CA ASN A 145 5.14 17.27 -0.80
C ASN A 145 4.68 18.25 0.28
N LYS A 146 3.89 17.77 1.25
CA LYS A 146 3.47 18.56 2.41
C LYS A 146 4.68 19.14 3.16
N TRP A 147 5.66 18.29 3.47
CA TRP A 147 6.86 18.69 4.18
C TRP A 147 7.68 19.74 3.40
N ASP A 148 7.83 19.56 2.09
CA ASP A 148 8.53 20.51 1.21
C ASP A 148 7.83 21.89 1.17
N MET A 149 6.50 21.91 1.08
CA MET A 149 5.71 23.15 1.14
C MET A 149 5.95 23.92 2.44
N TYR A 150 5.83 23.27 3.61
CA TYR A 150 6.06 23.93 4.90
C TYR A 150 7.51 24.35 5.12
N THR A 151 8.47 23.57 4.61
CA THR A 151 9.89 23.92 4.76
C THR A 151 10.20 25.18 3.98
N LYS A 152 9.70 25.29 2.74
CA LYS A 152 9.87 26.50 1.91
C LYS A 152 9.17 27.73 2.49
N GLU A 153 8.01 27.56 3.12
CA GLU A 153 7.26 28.68 3.72
C GLU A 153 7.96 29.23 4.98
N ASN A 154 8.66 28.38 5.75
CA ASN A 154 9.36 28.80 6.96
C ASN A 154 10.80 29.29 6.73
N ASP A 155 11.37 29.05 5.53
CA ASP A 155 12.71 29.53 5.14
C ASP A 155 12.67 30.90 4.41
N CYS A 156 11.50 31.56 4.34
CA CYS A 156 11.31 32.91 3.77
C CYS A 156 11.33 34.04 4.81
#